data_AF-X6NZF4-F1
#
_entry.id   AF-X6NZF4-F1
#
_cell.length_a   1.000
_cell.length_b   1.000
_cell.length_c   1.000
_cell.angle_alpha   90.00
_cell.angle_beta   90.00
_cell.angle_gamma   90.00
#
_symmetry.space_group_name_H-M   'P 1'
#
loop_
_entity.id
_entity.type
_entity.pdbx_description
1 polymer ?
#
loop_
_entity_poly.entity_id
_entity_poly.type
_entity_poly.pdbx_seq_one_letter_code
_entity_poly.pdbx_strand_id
1 'polypeptide(L)'
;MELHCDEHEKADQVYLVGEQCLQNYLKQNNGKCPIEQHDNCEFSQVKTARKFASELLVICPRQFDLKREQLNEGTKLGGEEGESCDESNSKNNYNCNFKGKMKDLKDHLDNSCKLIPTKQSIPYESTNQFDVMSKQIKELQNFCHTFFLSSCLNKSQTKNIIKLKKKENVKNLKADSLKKDEQIFELIKDIQQFKTEMNQTIVDLKRQQNEQIDNFKRELQEKDETITTLKIDNIEFKKQMEQYQIKYNEYKQNIETKVENQPQIEEDKKMNKKSKSKKMNKKNKKNT
;
A
#
# COMPACT_ATOMS: atom_id res chain seq x y z
N MET A 1 43.40 -18.41 -5.07
CA MET A 1 43.53 -16.95 -4.96
C MET A 1 42.22 -16.35 -5.37
N GLU A 2 41.75 -15.36 -4.63
CA GLU A 2 40.66 -14.49 -5.08
C GLU A 2 41.27 -13.23 -5.65
N LEU A 3 40.75 -12.82 -6.81
CA LEU A 3 41.17 -11.58 -7.46
C LEU A 3 40.37 -10.43 -6.85
N HIS A 4 41.08 -9.40 -6.37
CA HIS A 4 40.51 -8.16 -5.90
C HIS A 4 41.07 -7.03 -6.74
N CYS A 5 40.21 -6.33 -7.45
CA CYS A 5 40.59 -5.06 -8.05
C CYS A 5 39.39 -4.13 -8.09
N ASP A 6 39.68 -2.84 -8.08
CA ASP A 6 38.67 -1.79 -8.02
C ASP A 6 37.74 -1.83 -9.23
N GLU A 7 38.25 -2.30 -10.37
CA GLU A 7 37.48 -2.53 -11.59
C GLU A 7 36.42 -3.62 -11.43
N HIS A 8 36.62 -4.58 -10.52
CA HIS A 8 35.70 -5.69 -10.24
C HIS A 8 34.98 -5.58 -8.88
N GLU A 9 35.21 -4.53 -8.09
CA GLU A 9 34.57 -4.33 -6.78
C GLU A 9 33.03 -4.24 -6.88
N LYS A 10 32.52 -3.83 -8.04
CA LYS A 10 31.07 -3.69 -8.32
C LYS A 10 30.44 -4.93 -8.97
N ALA A 11 31.23 -5.96 -9.26
CA ALA A 11 30.69 -7.21 -9.76
C ALA A 11 30.25 -8.07 -8.56
N ASP A 12 28.99 -8.53 -8.54
CA ASP A 12 28.49 -9.47 -7.51
C ASP A 12 29.16 -10.87 -7.58
N GLN A 13 30.28 -11.00 -8.30
CA GLN A 13 30.94 -12.27 -8.62
C GLN A 13 32.35 -12.31 -8.06
N VAL A 14 32.67 -13.40 -7.35
CA VAL A 14 34.00 -13.69 -6.83
C VAL A 14 34.77 -14.57 -7.82
N TYR A 15 35.96 -14.15 -8.22
CA TYR A 15 36.81 -14.89 -9.17
C TYR A 15 37.91 -15.67 -8.45
N LEU A 16 37.85 -17.00 -8.52
CA LEU A 16 38.85 -17.89 -7.92
C LEU A 16 39.82 -18.45 -8.99
N VAL A 17 41.12 -18.26 -8.77
CA VAL A 17 42.18 -18.74 -9.65
C VAL A 17 43.23 -19.53 -8.86
N GLY A 18 43.78 -20.59 -9.46
CA GLY A 18 44.90 -21.34 -8.88
C GLY A 18 46.14 -20.45 -8.74
N GLU A 19 46.83 -20.53 -7.60
CA GLU A 19 47.95 -19.65 -7.26
C GLU A 19 49.10 -19.75 -8.27
N GLN A 20 49.53 -20.97 -8.58
CA GLN A 20 50.60 -21.18 -9.58
C GLN A 20 50.18 -20.71 -10.98
N CYS A 21 48.93 -20.97 -11.37
CA CYS A 21 48.41 -20.56 -12.67
C CYS A 21 48.41 -19.03 -12.78
N LEU A 22 47.96 -18.34 -11.73
CA LEU A 22 47.94 -16.88 -11.66
C LEU A 22 49.37 -16.31 -11.72
N GLN A 23 50.30 -16.85 -10.94
CA GLN A 23 51.70 -16.39 -10.96
C GLN A 23 52.36 -16.57 -12.32
N ASN A 24 52.16 -17.73 -12.96
CA ASN A 24 52.71 -17.98 -14.30
C ASN A 24 52.11 -17.02 -15.33
N TYR A 25 50.80 -16.79 -15.25
CA TYR A 25 50.10 -15.88 -16.12
C TYR A 25 50.63 -14.45 -15.99
N LEU A 26 50.74 -13.94 -14.76
CA LEU A 26 51.24 -12.59 -14.49
C LEU A 26 52.66 -12.39 -15.00
N LYS A 27 53.53 -13.40 -14.88
CA LYS A 27 54.89 -13.36 -15.45
C LYS A 27 54.88 -13.23 -16.98
N GLN A 28 53.96 -13.90 -17.66
CA GLN A 28 53.88 -13.88 -19.13
C GLN A 28 53.16 -12.65 -19.67
N ASN A 29 52.30 -12.01 -18.88
CA ASN A 29 51.42 -10.93 -19.31
C ASN A 29 51.74 -9.60 -18.59
N ASN A 30 52.99 -9.39 -18.20
CA ASN A 30 53.47 -8.15 -17.58
C ASN A 30 52.64 -7.69 -16.37
N GLY A 31 52.18 -8.63 -15.54
CA GLY A 31 51.41 -8.35 -14.33
C GLY A 31 49.96 -7.94 -14.57
N LYS A 32 49.45 -8.03 -15.80
CA LYS A 32 48.07 -7.65 -16.12
C LYS A 32 47.03 -8.62 -15.56
N CYS A 33 45.86 -8.09 -15.23
CA CYS A 33 44.73 -8.88 -14.76
C CYS A 33 44.26 -9.91 -15.82
N PRO A 34 44.04 -11.19 -15.46
CA PRO A 34 43.58 -12.21 -16.41
C PRO A 34 42.14 -12.01 -16.91
N ILE A 35 41.36 -11.12 -16.29
CA ILE A 35 39.96 -10.87 -16.67
C ILE A 35 39.87 -9.74 -17.70
N GLU A 36 40.34 -8.53 -17.35
CA GLU A 36 40.18 -7.33 -18.20
C GLU A 36 41.51 -6.60 -18.53
N GLN A 37 42.67 -7.25 -18.34
CA GLN A 37 43.99 -6.72 -18.75
C GLN A 37 44.40 -5.35 -18.18
N HIS A 38 43.76 -4.91 -17.09
CA HIS A 38 44.18 -3.71 -16.37
C HIS A 38 45.42 -3.99 -15.50
N ASP A 39 46.09 -2.91 -15.10
CA ASP A 39 47.26 -2.95 -14.22
C ASP A 39 46.82 -3.08 -12.74
N ASN A 40 47.78 -3.35 -11.84
CA ASN A 40 47.59 -3.35 -10.38
C ASN A 40 46.47 -4.26 -9.85
N CYS A 41 46.38 -5.50 -10.33
CA CYS A 41 45.46 -6.49 -9.78
C CYS A 41 45.98 -7.07 -8.45
N GLU A 42 45.25 -6.84 -7.36
CA GLU A 42 45.54 -7.47 -6.07
C GLU A 42 44.91 -8.85 -5.99
N PHE A 43 45.50 -9.72 -5.18
CA PHE A 43 44.96 -11.05 -4.95
C PHE A 43 45.19 -11.52 -3.52
N SER A 44 44.18 -12.20 -2.97
CA SER A 44 44.20 -12.69 -1.60
C SER A 44 44.08 -14.22 -1.56
N GLN A 45 44.67 -14.82 -0.52
CA GLN A 45 44.49 -16.25 -0.26
C GLN A 45 43.17 -16.50 0.47
N VAL A 46 42.20 -17.09 -0.21
CA VAL A 46 40.94 -17.50 0.41
C VAL A 46 41.08 -18.87 1.08
N LYS A 47 41.33 -18.86 2.40
CA LYS A 47 41.48 -20.08 3.22
C LYS A 47 40.24 -20.98 3.13
N THR A 48 39.05 -20.39 3.11
CA THR A 48 37.77 -21.11 3.06
C THR A 48 37.60 -21.90 1.75
N ALA A 49 37.84 -21.28 0.59
CA ALA A 49 37.78 -21.95 -0.71
C ALA A 49 38.80 -23.10 -0.80
N ARG A 50 40.02 -22.89 -0.28
CA ARG A 50 41.05 -23.94 -0.21
C ARG A 50 40.60 -25.12 0.66
N LYS A 51 39.98 -24.86 1.81
CA LYS A 51 39.43 -25.90 2.69
C LYS A 51 38.33 -26.69 1.97
N PHE A 52 37.39 -26.03 1.32
CA PHE A 52 36.33 -26.72 0.56
C PHE A 52 36.90 -27.58 -0.57
N ALA A 53 37.83 -27.05 -1.37
CA ALA A 53 38.49 -27.81 -2.43
C ALA A 53 39.22 -29.06 -1.89
N SER A 54 39.86 -28.94 -0.71
CA SER A 54 40.58 -30.04 -0.06
C SER A 54 39.67 -31.17 0.43
N GLU A 55 38.41 -30.86 0.71
CA GLU A 55 37.40 -31.80 1.22
C GLU A 55 36.55 -32.42 0.10
N LEU A 56 36.72 -32.00 -1.17
CA LEU A 56 36.03 -32.60 -2.31
C LEU A 56 36.33 -34.10 -2.40
N LEU A 57 35.29 -34.90 -2.61
CA LEU A 57 35.43 -36.33 -2.87
C LEU A 57 35.86 -36.56 -4.32
N VAL A 58 36.98 -37.23 -4.49
CA VAL A 58 37.58 -37.53 -5.80
C VAL A 58 37.87 -39.01 -5.93
N ILE A 59 37.89 -39.49 -7.18
CA ILE A 59 38.39 -40.81 -7.54
C ILE A 59 39.85 -40.70 -7.99
N CYS A 60 40.59 -41.80 -7.98
CA CYS A 60 41.97 -41.79 -8.47
C CYS A 60 42.03 -41.42 -9.96
N PRO A 61 42.84 -40.43 -10.38
CA PRO A 61 42.95 -40.05 -11.79
C PRO A 61 43.46 -41.21 -12.65
N ARG A 62 44.41 -42.01 -12.15
CA ARG A 62 44.89 -43.21 -12.85
C ARG A 62 43.77 -44.24 -13.08
N GLN A 63 42.83 -44.35 -12.13
CA GLN A 63 41.65 -45.23 -12.28
C GLN A 63 40.69 -44.69 -13.34
N PHE A 64 40.53 -43.37 -13.41
CA PHE A 64 39.69 -42.73 -14.42
C PHE A 64 40.25 -42.92 -15.83
N ASP A 65 41.56 -42.71 -16.02
CA ASP A 65 42.22 -42.89 -17.32
C ASP A 65 42.12 -44.34 -17.82
N LEU A 66 42.38 -45.33 -16.94
CA LEU A 66 42.28 -46.75 -17.30
C LEU A 66 40.86 -47.12 -17.76
N LYS A 67 39.83 -46.63 -17.06
CA LYS A 67 38.43 -46.87 -17.44
C LYS A 67 38.09 -46.24 -18.78
N ARG A 68 38.63 -45.05 -19.07
CA ARG A 68 38.43 -44.36 -20.36
C ARG A 68 39.05 -45.16 -21.50
N GLU A 69 40.25 -45.71 -21.32
CA GLU A 69 40.93 -46.53 -22.33
C GLU A 69 40.17 -47.83 -22.62
N GLN A 70 39.71 -48.53 -21.58
CA GLN A 70 38.89 -49.75 -21.73
C GLN A 70 37.58 -49.51 -22.49
N LEU A 71 36.92 -48.36 -22.27
CA LEU A 71 35.71 -48.00 -23.01
C LEU A 71 35.98 -47.75 -24.50
N ASN A 72 37.15 -47.21 -24.84
CA ASN A 72 37.52 -46.91 -26.22
C ASN A 72 37.93 -48.17 -27.01
N GLU A 73 38.49 -49.19 -26.35
CA GLU A 73 38.85 -50.47 -27.00
C GLU A 73 37.62 -51.36 -27.27
N GLY A 74 36.57 -51.27 -26.46
CA GLY A 74 35.35 -52.09 -26.59
C GLY A 74 34.47 -51.80 -27.81
N THR A 75 34.76 -50.77 -28.62
CA THR A 75 33.92 -50.39 -29.77
C THR A 75 34.40 -51.00 -31.11
N LYS A 76 35.45 -51.83 -31.12
CA LYS A 76 36.00 -52.41 -32.37
C LYS A 76 35.73 -53.90 -32.64
N LEU A 77 35.04 -54.64 -31.77
CA LEU A 77 34.73 -56.06 -32.01
C LEU A 77 33.24 -56.28 -32.26
N GLY A 78 32.78 -55.79 -33.41
CA GLY A 78 31.59 -56.30 -34.09
C GLY A 78 32.04 -57.08 -35.31
N GLY A 79 32.30 -58.38 -35.15
CA GLY A 79 32.72 -59.23 -36.25
C GLY A 79 33.19 -60.61 -35.80
N GLU A 80 32.25 -61.55 -35.84
CA GLU A 80 32.43 -63.00 -36.04
C GLU A 80 32.69 -63.88 -34.81
N GLU A 81 31.73 -64.79 -34.66
CA GLU A 81 31.66 -65.91 -33.73
C GLU A 81 32.83 -66.85 -33.96
N GLY A 82 33.73 -66.94 -32.98
CA GLY A 82 34.92 -67.77 -33.02
C GLY A 82 35.27 -68.27 -31.64
N GLU A 83 34.81 -69.47 -31.38
CA GLU A 83 34.95 -70.31 -30.20
C GLU A 83 36.39 -70.39 -29.63
N SER A 84 36.47 -70.41 -28.30
CA SER A 84 37.52 -71.02 -27.47
C SER A 84 38.98 -70.58 -27.69
N CYS A 85 39.55 -69.89 -26.70
CA CYS A 85 40.62 -70.49 -25.88
C CYS A 85 41.03 -69.61 -24.67
N ASP A 86 41.10 -70.27 -23.52
CA ASP A 86 41.98 -70.02 -22.37
C ASP A 86 41.98 -68.63 -21.74
N GLU A 87 41.09 -68.52 -20.76
CA GLU A 87 41.35 -68.30 -19.32
C GLU A 87 42.84 -68.26 -18.88
N SER A 88 43.64 -67.40 -19.51
CA SER A 88 44.94 -67.00 -19.02
C SER A 88 44.70 -65.95 -17.94
N ASN A 89 44.57 -66.50 -16.72
CA ASN A 89 44.40 -65.93 -15.40
C ASN A 89 45.45 -64.87 -14.98
N SER A 90 45.87 -63.98 -15.87
CA SER A 90 46.56 -62.75 -15.47
C SER A 90 45.52 -61.70 -15.09
N LYS A 91 44.75 -62.00 -14.04
CA LYS A 91 44.04 -61.02 -13.20
C LYS A 91 45.11 -60.15 -12.54
N ASN A 92 45.72 -59.31 -13.36
CA ASN A 92 46.60 -58.26 -12.92
C ASN A 92 45.74 -57.33 -12.06
N ASN A 93 45.86 -57.54 -10.75
CA ASN A 93 44.98 -57.05 -9.69
C ASN A 93 45.18 -55.54 -9.43
N TYR A 94 45.39 -54.76 -10.49
CA TYR A 94 45.64 -53.32 -10.45
C TYR A 94 44.34 -52.53 -10.40
N ASN A 95 43.32 -53.04 -9.71
CA ASN A 95 42.11 -52.27 -9.49
C ASN A 95 42.37 -51.28 -8.34
N CYS A 96 42.54 -50.01 -8.70
CA CYS A 96 42.44 -48.92 -7.74
C CYS A 96 40.96 -48.61 -7.49
N ASN A 97 40.55 -48.58 -6.22
CA ASN A 97 39.20 -48.22 -5.78
C ASN A 97 39.20 -46.99 -4.87
N PHE A 98 40.22 -46.14 -4.98
CA PHE A 98 40.33 -44.96 -4.15
C PHE A 98 39.18 -44.00 -4.46
N LYS A 99 38.40 -43.70 -3.42
CA LYS A 99 37.39 -42.66 -3.38
C LYS A 99 37.56 -41.95 -2.04
N GLY A 100 38.17 -40.78 -2.06
CA GLY A 100 38.59 -40.07 -0.84
C GLY A 100 38.61 -38.56 -1.04
N LYS A 101 39.07 -37.84 -0.03
CA LYS A 101 39.17 -36.37 -0.11
C LYS A 101 40.35 -35.97 -1.00
N MET A 102 40.23 -34.85 -1.70
CA MET A 102 41.27 -34.32 -2.58
C MET A 102 42.63 -34.18 -1.86
N LYS A 103 42.63 -33.78 -0.60
CA LYS A 103 43.88 -33.66 0.20
C LYS A 103 44.62 -34.98 0.41
N ASP A 104 43.91 -36.10 0.44
CA ASP A 104 44.47 -37.44 0.64
C ASP A 104 44.93 -38.06 -0.70
N LEU A 105 44.56 -37.45 -1.83
CA LEU A 105 44.84 -37.99 -3.17
C LEU A 105 46.33 -38.08 -3.47
N LYS A 106 47.13 -37.08 -3.04
CA LYS A 106 48.57 -37.08 -3.29
C LYS A 106 49.26 -38.25 -2.59
N ASP A 107 48.97 -38.45 -1.31
CA ASP A 107 49.48 -39.59 -0.54
C ASP A 107 49.06 -40.91 -1.17
N HIS A 108 47.81 -41.01 -1.63
CA HIS A 108 47.37 -42.16 -2.39
C HIS A 108 48.22 -42.39 -3.65
N LEU A 109 48.43 -41.37 -4.49
CA LEU A 109 49.19 -41.50 -5.75
C LEU A 109 50.66 -41.85 -5.55
N ASP A 110 51.26 -41.37 -4.46
CA ASP A 110 52.68 -41.56 -4.15
C ASP A 110 52.92 -42.92 -3.46
N ASN A 111 52.04 -43.32 -2.52
CA ASN A 111 52.32 -44.43 -1.59
C ASN A 111 51.42 -45.65 -1.75
N SER A 112 50.16 -45.47 -2.20
CA SER A 112 49.14 -46.53 -2.14
C SER A 112 48.58 -46.97 -3.50
N CYS A 113 48.77 -46.16 -4.54
CA CYS A 113 48.18 -46.41 -5.85
C CYS A 113 48.97 -47.45 -6.64
N LYS A 114 48.39 -48.64 -6.81
CA LYS A 114 49.00 -49.74 -7.56
C LYS A 114 48.97 -49.56 -9.09
N LEU A 115 48.28 -48.53 -9.59
CA LEU A 115 48.27 -48.20 -11.01
C LEU A 115 49.57 -47.48 -11.39
N ILE A 116 50.37 -48.05 -12.28
CA ILE A 116 51.64 -47.47 -12.74
C ILE A 116 51.32 -46.28 -13.67
N PRO A 117 52.03 -45.13 -13.57
CA PRO A 117 51.93 -44.07 -14.57
C PRO A 117 52.35 -44.63 -15.95
N THR A 118 51.44 -44.67 -16.91
CA THR A 118 51.78 -45.00 -18.30
C THR A 118 52.71 -43.90 -18.83
N LYS A 119 54.01 -44.18 -18.87
CA LYS A 119 54.97 -43.35 -19.62
C LYS A 119 54.55 -43.40 -21.09
N GLN A 120 53.87 -42.36 -21.58
CA GLN A 120 53.61 -42.21 -23.01
C GLN A 120 54.94 -41.96 -23.72
N SER A 121 55.49 -42.96 -24.40
CA SER A 121 56.51 -42.74 -25.42
C SER A 121 55.80 -42.26 -26.68
N ILE A 122 55.84 -40.95 -26.95
CA ILE A 122 55.28 -40.40 -28.18
C ILE A 122 56.23 -40.78 -29.33
N PRO A 123 55.81 -41.60 -30.33
CA PRO A 123 56.65 -41.94 -31.47
C PRO A 123 56.89 -40.73 -32.37
N TYR A 124 58.12 -40.59 -32.88
CA TYR A 124 58.63 -39.46 -33.65
C TYR A 124 57.81 -39.12 -34.92
N GLU A 125 57.10 -40.10 -35.50
CA GLU A 125 56.23 -39.93 -36.69
C GLU A 125 54.96 -39.08 -36.47
N SER A 126 54.63 -38.76 -35.22
CA SER A 126 53.49 -37.88 -34.89
C SER A 126 53.76 -36.39 -35.14
N THR A 127 55.02 -35.98 -35.31
CA THR A 127 55.43 -34.57 -35.51
C THR A 127 54.78 -33.91 -36.74
N ASN A 128 54.72 -34.59 -37.88
CA ASN A 128 54.10 -34.04 -39.09
C ASN A 128 52.57 -33.87 -38.96
N GLN A 129 51.89 -34.73 -38.18
CA GLN A 129 50.46 -34.55 -37.89
C GLN A 129 50.24 -33.39 -36.90
N PHE A 130 51.16 -33.16 -35.97
CA PHE A 130 51.11 -32.03 -35.05
C PHE A 130 51.21 -30.68 -35.77
N ASP A 131 52.00 -30.56 -36.84
CA ASP A 131 52.10 -29.31 -37.60
C ASP A 131 50.79 -28.96 -38.34
N VAL A 132 50.12 -29.96 -38.94
CA VAL A 132 48.81 -29.78 -39.58
C VAL A 132 47.75 -29.41 -38.53
N MET A 133 47.73 -30.11 -37.39
CA MET A 133 46.82 -29.80 -36.28
C MET A 133 47.10 -28.41 -35.70
N SER A 134 48.37 -28.02 -35.57
CA SER A 134 48.76 -26.69 -35.07
C SER A 134 48.25 -25.58 -35.98
N LYS A 135 48.34 -25.76 -37.31
CA LYS A 135 47.77 -24.81 -38.27
C LYS A 135 46.25 -24.71 -38.18
N GLN A 136 45.55 -25.84 -38.08
CA GLN A 136 44.09 -25.86 -37.90
C GLN A 136 43.65 -25.24 -36.57
N ILE A 137 44.39 -25.49 -35.48
CA ILE A 137 44.16 -24.87 -34.18
C ILE A 137 44.33 -23.36 -34.28
N LYS A 138 45.34 -22.87 -35.01
CA LYS A 138 45.56 -21.43 -35.21
C LYS A 138 44.45 -20.78 -36.03
N GLU A 139 43.95 -21.44 -37.07
CA GLU A 139 42.80 -20.97 -37.85
C GLU A 139 41.52 -20.94 -37.00
N LEU A 140 41.28 -21.97 -36.19
CA LEU A 140 40.15 -22.03 -35.27
C LEU A 140 40.25 -20.95 -34.18
N GLN A 141 41.44 -20.71 -33.63
CA GLN A 141 41.68 -19.64 -32.67
C GLN A 141 41.39 -18.26 -33.28
N ASN A 142 41.81 -18.01 -34.52
CA ASN A 142 41.51 -16.76 -35.22
C ASN A 142 40.00 -16.58 -35.47
N PHE A 143 39.30 -17.66 -35.83
CA PHE A 143 37.84 -17.64 -35.98
C PHE A 143 37.15 -17.35 -34.64
N CYS A 144 37.54 -18.05 -33.57
CA CYS A 144 37.04 -17.81 -32.22
C CYS A 144 37.29 -16.37 -31.76
N HIS A 145 38.47 -15.81 -32.03
CA HIS A 145 38.80 -14.43 -31.68
C HIS A 145 37.92 -13.43 -32.44
N THR A 146 37.69 -13.65 -33.74
CA THR A 146 36.84 -12.79 -34.58
C THR A 146 35.38 -12.84 -34.11
N PHE A 147 34.86 -14.04 -33.81
CA PHE A 147 33.52 -14.23 -33.27
C PHE A 147 33.37 -13.60 -31.87
N PHE A 148 34.40 -13.69 -31.03
CA PHE A 148 34.38 -13.06 -29.71
C PHE A 148 34.33 -11.53 -29.82
N LEU A 149 35.15 -10.94 -30.69
CA LEU A 149 35.14 -9.49 -30.93
C LEU A 149 33.78 -9.00 -31.46
N SER A 150 33.16 -9.71 -32.41
CA SER A 150 31.84 -9.33 -32.95
C SER A 150 30.74 -9.45 -31.89
N SER A 151 30.78 -10.49 -31.05
CA SER A 151 29.87 -10.65 -29.91
C SER A 151 30.02 -9.51 -28.89
N CYS A 152 31.25 -9.11 -28.59
CA CYS A 152 31.52 -7.96 -27.72
C CYS A 152 30.99 -6.64 -28.30
N LEU A 153 31.13 -6.41 -29.61
CA LEU A 153 30.58 -5.23 -30.27
C LEU A 153 29.04 -5.19 -30.17
N ASN A 154 28.37 -6.32 -30.44
CA ASN A 154 26.91 -6.43 -30.37
C ASN A 154 26.39 -6.23 -28.93
N LYS A 155 27.12 -6.71 -27.91
CA LYS A 155 26.80 -6.44 -26.49
C LYS A 155 26.90 -4.95 -26.15
N SER A 156 27.88 -4.23 -26.70
CA SER A 156 28.01 -2.78 -26.49
C SER A 156 26.86 -2.01 -27.16
N GLN A 157 26.49 -2.36 -28.40
CA GLN A 157 25.39 -1.72 -29.12
C GLN A 157 24.04 -1.93 -28.41
N THR A 158 23.76 -3.16 -27.97
CA THR A 158 22.52 -3.49 -27.23
C THR A 158 22.42 -2.73 -25.90
N LYS A 159 23.52 -2.61 -25.14
CA LYS A 159 23.56 -1.78 -23.92
C LYS A 159 23.20 -0.31 -24.20
N ASN A 160 23.70 0.26 -25.29
CA ASN A 160 23.40 1.64 -25.68
C ASN A 160 21.93 1.84 -26.07
N ILE A 161 21.35 0.91 -26.84
CA ILE A 161 19.93 0.95 -27.22
C ILE A 161 19.04 0.86 -25.98
N ILE A 162 19.35 -0.05 -25.04
CA ILE A 162 18.59 -0.18 -23.78
C ILE A 162 18.70 1.10 -22.96
N LYS A 163 19.88 1.72 -22.87
CA LYS A 163 20.09 2.98 -22.15
C LYS A 163 19.28 4.13 -22.75
N LEU A 164 19.22 4.22 -24.08
CA LEU A 164 18.42 5.23 -24.79
C LEU A 164 16.91 5.02 -24.57
N LYS A 165 16.41 3.79 -24.72
CA LYS A 165 15.00 3.44 -24.45
C LYS A 165 14.59 3.74 -23.00
N LYS A 166 15.45 3.41 -22.03
CA LYS A 166 15.22 3.76 -20.62
C LYS A 166 15.13 5.28 -20.41
N LYS A 167 16.01 6.06 -21.05
CA LYS A 167 16.02 7.52 -20.95
C LYS A 167 14.74 8.14 -21.55
N GLU A 168 14.26 7.61 -22.66
CA GLU A 168 13.01 8.04 -23.30
C GLU A 168 11.78 7.71 -22.44
N ASN A 169 11.69 6.48 -21.92
CA ASN A 169 10.61 6.08 -21.02
C ASN A 169 10.56 6.96 -19.76
N VAL A 170 11.71 7.29 -19.17
CA VAL A 170 11.77 8.19 -18.00
C VAL A 170 11.28 9.60 -18.34
N LYS A 171 11.57 10.12 -19.54
CA LYS A 171 11.06 11.43 -19.98
C LYS A 171 9.53 11.41 -20.12
N ASN A 172 8.98 10.37 -20.73
CA ASN A 172 7.53 10.23 -20.91
C ASN A 172 6.82 10.13 -19.56
N LEU A 173 7.32 9.28 -18.64
CA LEU A 173 6.78 9.16 -17.28
C LEU A 173 6.85 10.48 -16.50
N LYS A 174 7.94 11.26 -16.67
CA LYS A 174 8.07 12.58 -16.03
C LYS A 174 7.06 13.60 -16.59
N ALA A 175 6.82 13.60 -17.89
CA ALA A 175 5.83 14.47 -18.51
C ALA A 175 4.40 14.11 -18.06
N ASP A 176 4.07 12.82 -17.98
CA ASP A 176 2.77 12.36 -17.49
C ASP A 176 2.58 12.67 -16.00
N SER A 177 3.64 12.57 -15.19
CA SER A 177 3.61 12.98 -13.78
C SER A 177 3.27 14.47 -13.64
N LEU A 178 3.93 15.34 -14.42
CA LEU A 178 3.69 16.79 -14.38
C LEU A 178 2.26 17.16 -14.78
N LYS A 179 1.69 16.46 -15.79
CA LYS A 179 0.28 16.65 -16.18
C LYS A 179 -0.69 16.26 -15.07
N LYS A 180 -0.39 15.19 -14.32
CA LYS A 180 -1.21 14.77 -13.17
C LYS A 180 -1.11 15.76 -12.03
N ASP A 181 0.07 16.33 -11.77
CA ASP A 181 0.25 17.36 -10.74
C ASP A 181 -0.55 18.63 -11.08
N GLU A 182 -0.62 19.02 -12.35
CA GLU A 182 -1.45 20.15 -12.82
C GLU A 182 -2.95 19.88 -12.60
N GLN A 183 -3.43 18.67 -12.92
CA GLN A 183 -4.82 18.27 -12.65
C GLN A 183 -5.15 18.25 -11.15
N ILE A 184 -4.22 17.78 -10.31
CA ILE A 184 -4.38 17.80 -8.85
C ILE A 184 -4.49 19.25 -8.36
N PHE A 185 -3.69 20.17 -8.91
CA PHE A 185 -3.73 21.57 -8.53
C PHE A 185 -5.05 22.26 -8.87
N GLU A 186 -5.59 22.02 -10.07
CA GLU A 186 -6.92 22.54 -10.45
C GLU A 186 -8.03 21.96 -9.56
N LEU A 187 -8.00 20.66 -9.27
CA LEU A 187 -8.97 20.04 -8.36
C LEU A 187 -8.90 20.62 -6.94
N ILE A 188 -7.70 20.96 -6.45
CA ILE A 188 -7.53 21.61 -5.15
C ILE A 188 -8.19 23.00 -5.15
N LYS A 189 -8.08 23.77 -6.25
CA LYS A 189 -8.75 25.07 -6.37
C LYS A 189 -10.27 24.92 -6.35
N ASP A 190 -10.82 23.96 -7.09
CA ASP A 190 -12.27 23.71 -7.13
C ASP A 190 -12.81 23.32 -5.74
N ILE A 191 -12.09 22.46 -5.01
CA ILE A 191 -12.44 22.08 -3.63
C ILE A 191 -12.41 23.29 -2.70
N GLN A 192 -11.42 24.18 -2.84
CA GLN A 192 -11.33 25.39 -2.04
C GLN A 192 -12.47 26.37 -2.34
N GLN A 193 -12.80 26.55 -3.62
CA GLN A 193 -13.93 27.37 -4.05
C GLN A 193 -15.25 26.82 -3.48
N PHE A 194 -15.51 25.53 -3.68
CA PHE A 194 -16.71 24.87 -3.14
C PHE A 194 -16.83 25.03 -1.63
N LYS A 195 -15.70 24.90 -0.90
CA LYS A 195 -15.67 25.12 0.56
C LYS A 195 -16.07 26.56 0.93
N THR A 196 -15.63 27.57 0.16
CA THR A 196 -16.01 28.96 0.40
C THR A 196 -17.50 29.22 0.13
N GLU A 197 -18.05 28.66 -0.96
CA GLU A 197 -19.47 28.79 -1.32
C GLU A 197 -20.38 28.11 -0.28
N MET A 198 -19.99 26.92 0.19
CA MET A 198 -20.70 26.20 1.24
C MET A 198 -20.72 26.99 2.55
N ASN A 199 -19.58 27.57 2.95
CA ASN A 199 -19.50 28.41 4.14
C ASN A 199 -20.38 29.66 4.02
N GLN A 200 -20.42 30.29 2.83
CA GLN A 200 -21.28 31.44 2.58
C GLN A 200 -22.77 31.07 2.71
N THR A 201 -23.17 29.93 2.15
CA THR A 201 -24.55 29.43 2.27
C THR A 201 -24.94 29.13 3.72
N ILE A 202 -24.03 28.57 4.52
CA ILE A 202 -24.26 28.36 5.96
C ILE A 202 -24.50 29.68 6.68
N VAL A 203 -23.74 30.73 6.36
CA VAL A 203 -23.91 32.07 6.94
C VAL A 203 -25.25 32.67 6.54
N ASP A 204 -25.64 32.57 5.26
CA ASP A 204 -26.91 33.10 4.76
C ASP A 204 -28.12 32.38 5.38
N LEU A 205 -28.07 31.05 5.52
CA LEU A 205 -29.11 30.27 6.21
C LEU A 205 -29.23 30.65 7.69
N LYS A 206 -28.11 30.85 8.40
CA LYS A 206 -28.13 31.32 9.79
C LYS A 206 -28.74 32.71 9.90
N ARG A 207 -28.44 33.61 8.97
CA ARG A 207 -29.05 34.95 8.92
C ARG A 207 -30.57 34.85 8.74
N GLN A 208 -31.04 34.04 7.79
CA GLN A 208 -32.47 33.82 7.57
C GLN A 208 -33.18 33.22 8.80
N GLN A 209 -32.55 32.25 9.48
CA GLN A 209 -33.10 31.68 10.71
C GLN A 209 -33.23 32.73 11.81
N ASN A 210 -32.23 33.60 12.00
CA ASN A 210 -32.29 34.67 12.98
C ASN A 210 -33.41 35.68 12.66
N GLU A 211 -33.57 36.06 11.38
CA GLU A 211 -34.65 36.94 10.94
C GLU A 211 -36.04 36.33 11.21
N GLN A 212 -36.22 35.02 11.00
CA GLN A 212 -37.47 34.33 11.35
C GLN A 212 -37.72 34.30 12.85
N ILE A 213 -36.69 34.03 13.66
CA ILE A 213 -36.78 34.06 15.12
C ILE A 213 -37.20 35.45 15.62
N ASP A 214 -36.60 36.52 15.06
CA ASP A 214 -36.95 37.89 15.41
C ASP A 214 -38.39 38.26 15.01
N ASN A 215 -38.87 37.77 13.86
CA ASN A 215 -40.26 37.93 13.45
C ASN A 215 -41.22 37.25 14.44
N PHE A 216 -41.00 35.98 14.76
CA PHE A 216 -41.85 35.27 15.72
C PHE A 216 -41.82 35.91 17.11
N LYS A 217 -40.67 36.45 17.53
CA LYS A 217 -40.56 37.16 18.81
C LYS A 217 -41.41 38.43 18.83
N ARG A 218 -41.46 39.18 17.73
CA ARG A 218 -42.35 40.36 17.59
C ARG A 218 -43.82 39.96 17.60
N GLU A 219 -44.21 38.95 16.83
CA GLU A 219 -45.59 38.46 16.81
C GLU A 219 -46.04 38.00 18.20
N LEU A 220 -45.17 37.27 18.94
CA LEU A 220 -45.47 36.84 20.29
C LEU A 220 -45.68 38.03 21.23
N GLN A 221 -44.84 39.06 21.12
CA GLN A 221 -44.97 40.28 21.92
C GLN A 221 -46.31 41.00 21.64
N GLU A 222 -46.70 41.14 20.37
CA GLU A 222 -47.99 41.76 19.99
C GLU A 222 -49.19 40.97 20.55
N LYS A 223 -49.10 39.64 20.57
CA LYS A 223 -50.14 38.78 21.19
C LYS A 223 -50.20 38.95 22.70
N ASP A 224 -49.05 39.05 23.37
CA ASP A 224 -49.00 39.31 24.82
C ASP A 224 -49.59 40.67 25.19
N GLU A 225 -49.34 41.71 24.39
CA GLU A 225 -49.95 43.03 24.53
C GLU A 225 -51.48 42.95 24.35
N THR A 226 -51.95 42.23 23.32
CA THR A 226 -53.39 42.01 23.08
C THR A 226 -54.07 41.27 24.25
N ILE A 227 -53.44 40.21 24.76
CA ILE A 227 -53.94 39.44 25.90
C ILE A 227 -54.02 40.34 27.14
N THR A 228 -53.04 41.23 27.34
CA THR A 228 -53.03 42.17 28.46
C THR A 228 -54.20 43.15 28.37
N THR A 229 -54.46 43.71 27.18
CA THR A 229 -55.62 44.58 26.93
C THR A 229 -56.94 43.86 27.22
N LEU A 230 -57.13 42.64 26.69
CA LEU A 230 -58.34 41.85 26.94
C LEU A 230 -58.54 41.50 28.43
N LYS A 231 -57.45 41.27 29.17
CA LYS A 231 -57.52 41.06 30.63
C LYS A 231 -58.03 42.31 31.33
N ILE A 232 -57.56 43.49 30.93
CA ILE A 232 -58.02 44.77 31.48
C ILE A 232 -59.50 44.98 31.18
N ASP A 233 -59.93 44.77 29.93
CA ASP A 233 -61.33 44.91 29.52
C ASP A 233 -62.25 43.95 30.28
N ASN A 234 -61.83 42.69 30.46
CA ASN A 234 -62.58 41.71 31.25
C ASN A 234 -62.72 42.11 32.72
N ILE A 235 -61.67 42.69 33.32
CA ILE A 235 -61.74 43.23 34.68
C ILE A 235 -62.76 44.37 34.75
N GLU A 236 -62.75 45.28 33.77
CA GLU A 236 -63.67 46.41 33.72
C GLU A 236 -65.12 45.96 33.52
N PHE A 237 -65.36 45.02 32.61
CA PHE A 237 -66.66 44.43 32.39
C PHE A 237 -67.20 43.75 33.66
N LYS A 238 -66.35 43.05 34.40
CA LYS A 238 -66.74 42.43 35.69
C LYS A 238 -67.19 43.48 36.71
N LYS A 239 -66.48 44.61 36.82
CA LYS A 239 -66.90 45.72 37.70
C LYS A 239 -68.25 46.30 37.29
N GLN A 240 -68.48 46.49 35.99
CA GLN A 240 -69.78 46.97 35.49
C GLN A 240 -70.91 45.99 35.85
N MET A 241 -70.69 44.69 35.68
CA MET A 241 -71.64 43.65 36.07
C MET A 241 -71.95 43.67 37.58
N GLU A 242 -70.93 43.85 38.42
CA GLU A 242 -71.11 44.01 39.87
C GLU A 242 -71.96 45.25 40.20
N GLN A 243 -71.73 46.38 39.53
CA GLN A 243 -72.55 47.59 39.70
C GLN A 243 -74.01 47.38 39.26
N TYR A 244 -74.24 46.70 38.14
CA TYR A 244 -75.59 46.35 37.68
C TYR A 244 -76.31 45.44 38.69
N GLN A 245 -75.59 44.46 39.24
CA GLN A 245 -76.14 43.56 40.26
C GLN A 245 -76.58 44.33 41.51
N ILE A 246 -75.78 45.31 41.96
CA ILE A 246 -76.13 46.19 43.08
C ILE A 246 -77.41 46.97 42.77
N LYS A 247 -77.48 47.67 41.63
CA LYS A 247 -78.67 48.44 41.22
C LYS A 247 -79.92 47.57 41.10
N TYR A 248 -79.77 46.36 40.57
CA TYR A 248 -80.87 45.41 40.46
C TYR A 248 -81.39 44.99 41.84
N ASN A 249 -80.49 44.68 42.78
CA ASN A 249 -80.85 44.33 44.14
C ASN A 249 -81.55 45.49 44.86
N GLU A 250 -81.07 46.72 44.70
CA GLU A 250 -81.72 47.93 45.23
C GLU A 250 -83.14 48.13 44.67
N TYR A 251 -83.28 47.98 43.34
CA TYR A 251 -84.59 48.06 42.68
C TYR A 251 -85.55 46.99 43.18
N LYS A 252 -85.09 45.74 43.30
CA LYS A 252 -85.86 44.63 43.84
C LYS A 252 -86.35 44.93 45.27
N GLN A 253 -85.45 45.40 46.14
CA GLN A 253 -85.78 45.78 47.52
C GLN A 253 -86.79 46.95 47.57
N ASN A 254 -86.67 47.93 46.67
CA ASN A 254 -87.62 49.04 46.55
C ASN A 254 -89.01 48.58 46.09
N ILE A 255 -89.12 47.53 45.28
CA ILE A 255 -90.42 46.93 44.93
C ILE A 255 -91.01 46.21 46.13
N GLU A 256 -90.21 45.34 46.77
CA GLU A 256 -90.66 44.53 47.90
C GLU A 256 -91.22 45.42 49.02
N THR A 257 -90.50 46.49 49.39
CA THR A 257 -90.96 47.49 50.38
C THR A 257 -92.23 48.24 49.96
N LYS A 258 -92.42 48.57 48.66
CA LYS A 258 -93.67 49.20 48.18
C LYS A 258 -94.86 48.26 48.30
N VAL A 259 -94.67 46.97 48.01
CA VAL A 259 -95.71 45.94 48.14
C VAL A 259 -96.07 45.72 49.61
N GLU A 260 -95.08 45.66 50.50
CA GLU A 260 -95.28 45.42 51.93
C GLU A 260 -95.98 46.59 52.64
N ASN A 261 -95.78 47.83 52.18
CA ASN A 261 -96.47 49.03 52.69
C ASN A 261 -97.87 49.25 52.08
N GLN A 262 -98.25 48.50 51.05
CA GLN A 262 -99.55 48.65 50.36
C GLN A 262 -100.79 48.43 51.26
N PRO A 263 -100.81 47.46 52.21
CA PRO A 263 -101.92 47.26 53.15
C PRO A 263 -102.14 48.46 54.08
N GLN A 264 -101.07 49.06 54.60
CA GLN A 264 -101.15 50.25 55.45
C GLN A 264 -101.75 51.45 54.70
N ILE A 265 -101.36 51.65 53.43
CA ILE A 265 -101.92 52.71 52.58
C ILE A 265 -103.42 52.47 52.31
N GLU A 266 -103.85 51.21 52.16
CA GLU A 266 -105.27 50.88 51.99
C GLU A 266 -106.09 51.04 53.28
N GLU A 267 -105.52 50.73 54.44
CA GLU A 267 -106.14 51.00 55.75
C GLU A 267 -106.28 52.50 56.01
N ASP A 268 -105.25 53.29 55.73
CA ASP A 268 -105.31 54.76 55.84
C ASP A 268 -106.34 55.36 54.88
N LYS A 269 -106.44 54.85 53.64
CA LYS A 269 -107.50 55.25 52.69
C LYS A 269 -108.89 54.86 53.19
N LYS A 270 -109.06 53.70 53.83
CA LYS A 270 -110.35 53.28 54.45
C LYS A 270 -110.71 54.17 55.64
N MET A 271 -109.76 54.53 56.49
CA MET A 271 -109.98 55.46 57.60
C MET A 271 -110.34 56.88 57.12
N ASN A 272 -109.69 57.37 56.06
CA ASN A 272 -110.00 58.68 55.47
C ASN A 272 -111.34 58.71 54.70
N LYS A 273 -111.78 57.60 54.09
CA LYS A 273 -113.14 57.49 53.53
C LYS A 273 -114.22 57.47 54.63
N LYS A 274 -113.98 56.80 55.75
CA LYS A 274 -114.89 56.81 56.93
C LYS A 274 -115.03 58.23 57.52
N SER A 275 -113.97 59.02 57.58
CA SER A 275 -114.04 60.40 58.08
C SER A 275 -114.75 61.36 57.11
N LYS A 276 -114.62 61.18 55.78
CA LYS A 276 -115.38 61.93 54.76
C LYS A 276 -116.87 61.55 54.71
N SER A 277 -117.23 60.27 54.82
CA SER A 277 -118.63 59.80 54.92
C SER A 277 -119.35 60.39 56.15
N LYS A 278 -118.67 60.46 57.30
CA LYS A 278 -119.21 61.11 58.50
C LYS A 278 -119.44 62.62 58.33
N LYS A 279 -118.70 63.31 57.46
CA LYS A 279 -118.92 64.73 57.13
C LYS A 279 -120.09 64.95 56.14
N MET A 280 -120.34 64.05 55.18
CA MET A 280 -121.52 64.13 54.30
C MET A 280 -122.83 63.76 55.02
N ASN A 281 -122.81 62.75 55.89
CA ASN A 281 -123.99 62.41 56.71
C ASN A 281 -124.35 63.48 57.75
N LYS A 282 -123.39 64.34 58.16
CA LYS A 282 -123.68 65.53 58.97
C LYS A 282 -124.26 66.72 58.18
N LYS A 283 -124.08 66.76 56.85
CA LYS A 283 -124.71 67.78 55.99
C LYS A 283 -126.15 67.41 55.60
N ASN A 284 -126.45 66.13 55.39
CA ASN A 284 -127.82 65.69 55.07
C ASN A 284 -128.78 65.66 56.28
N LYS A 285 -128.27 65.67 57.51
CA LYS A 285 -129.08 65.80 58.74
C LYS A 285 -129.44 67.24 59.14
N LYS A 286 -129.13 68.24 58.31
CA LYS A 286 -129.47 69.66 58.55
C LYS A 286 -130.55 70.21 57.60
N ASN A 287 -131.08 69.39 56.69
CA ASN A 287 -132.16 69.76 55.75
C ASN A 287 -133.44 68.95 55.98
N THR A 288 -133.70 68.55 57.22
CA THR A 288 -134.97 68.01 57.71
C THR A 288 -135.26 68.72 59.02
#